data_AF-A0A8J9Z7Z4-F1
#
_entry.id   AF-A0A8J9Z7Z4-F1
#
_cell.length_a   1.000
_cell.length_b   1.000
_cell.length_c   1.000
_cell.angle_alpha   90.00
_cell.angle_beta   90.00
_cell.angle_gamma   90.00
#
_symmetry.space_group_name_H-M   'P 1'
#
loop_
_entity.id
_entity.type
_entity.pdbx_description
1 polymer ?
#
loop_
_entity_poly.entity_id
_entity_poly.type
_entity_poly.pdbx_seq_one_letter_code
_entity_poly.pdbx_strand_id
1 'polypeptide(L)'
;MWSLFIIMVTVISCNFSRVAIYKSQFPTKEDGTEIIPDKKSRFSVFNAQFQGHKDFGIEYKSFSRSTDKIDNAFIQWAKFKRSQSQDDMDTYLNKFSPKTWRQLSRAEKETHQLQSEINGRKVQCKGCFVKYRALAETFNTLVSKDLTIRTFFKVNPLLNEKLNHKEQDFKAAGRQWYGHGNRTFQTRYGTSLASALVHVPEVQEAFGRQTPIRHDRKVATTVKGQQWQEDNIDVIVHQGTRESDSKYDERRLAMGFETRESAKKRTRERVAKEDEGRCRKKRRLGKSTEWGTWDWEAIRQEVTSWPDGKEVNWRAYALDKGVHNKKGEPAKNGGQMIRDWPIQEAVDIQRFRTAGMSDMKTPRPRRRKKRIPNTINVTMPTPRPAKEMRKSLEVMIENGDIPIGEMIVPKEFQKMVFNKENGSFEVKTFTVEGRKFPLD
;
A
#
# COMPACT_ATOMS: atom_id res chain seq x y z
N MET A 1 -22.17 19.10 -31.53
CA MET A 1 -23.29 18.37 -30.90
C MET A 1 -22.79 16.97 -30.54
N TRP A 2 -22.07 16.83 -29.41
CA TRP A 2 -21.50 15.55 -28.96
C TRP A 2 -22.45 14.92 -27.93
N SER A 3 -23.26 13.98 -28.38
CA SER A 3 -24.11 13.18 -27.49
C SER A 3 -23.22 12.27 -26.65
N LEU A 4 -23.02 12.64 -25.38
CA LEU A 4 -22.48 11.77 -24.35
C LEU A 4 -23.42 10.56 -24.21
N PHE A 5 -23.02 9.42 -24.81
CA PHE A 5 -23.61 8.12 -24.51
C PHE A 5 -23.29 7.78 -23.05
N ILE A 6 -24.19 8.19 -22.15
CA ILE A 6 -24.24 7.64 -20.80
C ILE A 6 -24.59 6.17 -20.98
N ILE A 7 -23.60 5.29 -20.80
CA ILE A 7 -23.83 3.85 -20.68
C ILE A 7 -24.73 3.66 -19.45
N MET A 8 -26.05 3.57 -19.67
CA MET A 8 -27.01 3.19 -18.63
C MET A 8 -26.69 1.75 -18.20
N VAL A 9 -25.86 1.61 -17.17
CA VAL A 9 -25.68 0.34 -16.48
C VAL A 9 -26.98 0.10 -15.71
N THR A 10 -27.84 -0.79 -16.21
CA THR A 10 -28.98 -1.31 -15.45
C THR A 10 -28.44 -2.09 -14.26
N VAL A 11 -28.65 -1.59 -13.05
CA VAL A 11 -28.22 -2.23 -11.81
C VAL A 11 -29.47 -2.71 -11.09
N ILE A 12 -29.61 -4.02 -10.95
CA ILE A 12 -30.69 -4.64 -10.18
C ILE A 12 -30.37 -4.47 -8.70
N SER A 13 -31.14 -3.64 -8.00
CA SER A 13 -30.93 -3.29 -6.58
C SER A 13 -31.72 -4.17 -5.62
N CYS A 14 -32.79 -4.82 -6.07
CA CYS A 14 -33.61 -5.71 -5.26
C CYS A 14 -32.96 -7.09 -5.06
N ASN A 15 -32.85 -7.53 -3.80
CA ASN A 15 -32.28 -8.83 -3.47
C ASN A 15 -33.18 -10.01 -3.86
N PHE A 16 -34.52 -9.85 -3.78
CA PHE A 16 -35.45 -10.85 -4.31
C PHE A 16 -35.26 -11.08 -5.80
N SER A 17 -35.05 -10.01 -6.58
CA SER A 17 -34.76 -10.12 -8.02
C SER A 17 -33.43 -10.80 -8.29
N ARG A 18 -32.38 -10.51 -7.51
CA ARG A 18 -31.07 -11.15 -7.67
C ARG A 18 -31.13 -12.64 -7.40
N VAL A 19 -31.81 -13.05 -6.32
CA VAL A 19 -32.00 -14.47 -6.00
C VAL A 19 -32.89 -15.16 -7.04
N ALA A 20 -33.93 -14.50 -7.54
CA ALA A 20 -34.74 -15.02 -8.65
C ALA A 20 -33.89 -15.28 -9.91
N ILE A 21 -33.00 -14.35 -10.27
CA ILE A 21 -32.08 -14.51 -11.40
C ILE A 21 -31.12 -15.68 -11.17
N TYR A 22 -30.55 -15.80 -9.98
CA TYR A 22 -29.66 -16.91 -9.66
C TYR A 22 -30.40 -18.26 -9.67
N LYS A 23 -31.55 -18.37 -9.00
CA LYS A 23 -32.38 -19.58 -8.96
C LYS A 23 -32.93 -19.98 -10.33
N SER A 24 -33.07 -19.04 -11.27
CA SER A 24 -33.47 -19.37 -12.65
C SER A 24 -32.45 -20.26 -13.38
N GLN A 25 -31.20 -20.40 -12.89
CA GLN A 25 -30.23 -21.37 -13.40
C GLN A 25 -30.60 -22.82 -13.11
N PHE A 26 -31.42 -23.06 -12.08
CA PHE A 26 -31.78 -24.37 -11.59
C PHE A 26 -33.31 -24.52 -11.66
N PRO A 27 -33.90 -24.57 -12.87
CA PRO A 27 -35.32 -24.82 -12.99
C PRO A 27 -35.57 -26.22 -12.45
N THR A 28 -36.27 -26.32 -11.32
CA THR A 28 -36.69 -27.60 -10.76
C THR A 28 -37.62 -28.25 -11.78
N LYS A 29 -37.14 -29.27 -12.49
CA LYS A 29 -38.02 -30.25 -13.14
C LYS A 29 -38.45 -31.26 -12.10
N GLU A 30 -39.68 -31.76 -12.20
CA GLU A 30 -40.22 -32.81 -11.32
C GLU A 30 -39.37 -34.10 -11.38
N ASP A 31 -38.59 -34.29 -12.45
CA ASP A 31 -37.72 -35.46 -12.69
C ASP A 31 -36.24 -35.29 -12.26
N GLY A 32 -35.89 -34.21 -11.56
CA GLY A 32 -34.54 -34.04 -10.97
C GLY A 32 -33.38 -33.82 -11.95
N THR A 33 -33.63 -33.65 -13.26
CA THR A 33 -32.58 -33.39 -14.26
C THR A 33 -32.27 -31.89 -14.38
N GLU A 34 -31.04 -31.50 -14.00
CA GLU A 34 -30.51 -30.15 -14.18
C GLU A 34 -30.15 -29.90 -15.66
N ILE A 35 -31.02 -29.19 -16.38
CA ILE A 35 -30.66 -28.61 -17.68
C ILE A 35 -30.18 -27.19 -17.42
N ILE A 36 -28.99 -26.82 -17.92
CA ILE A 36 -28.53 -25.41 -17.93
C ILE A 36 -29.49 -24.64 -18.86
N PRO A 37 -30.41 -23.82 -18.33
CA PRO A 37 -31.40 -23.16 -19.16
C PRO A 37 -30.75 -22.01 -19.91
N ASP A 38 -31.13 -21.85 -21.18
CA ASP A 38 -30.70 -20.70 -21.97
C ASP A 38 -31.24 -19.38 -21.37
N LYS A 39 -30.60 -18.25 -21.71
CA LYS A 39 -30.95 -16.96 -21.12
C LYS A 39 -32.41 -16.55 -21.38
N LYS A 40 -33.04 -17.00 -22.49
CA LYS A 40 -34.47 -16.69 -22.76
C LYS A 40 -35.38 -17.46 -21.83
N SER A 41 -35.13 -18.74 -21.58
CA SER A 41 -35.89 -19.52 -20.59
C SER A 41 -35.76 -18.93 -19.19
N ARG A 42 -34.55 -18.52 -18.79
CA ARG A 42 -34.31 -17.84 -17.50
C ARG A 42 -35.10 -16.53 -17.36
N PHE A 43 -35.19 -15.76 -18.45
CA PHE A 43 -35.96 -14.52 -18.49
C PHE A 43 -37.46 -14.78 -18.33
N SER A 44 -37.99 -15.82 -18.97
CA SER A 44 -39.39 -16.23 -18.82
C SER A 44 -39.72 -16.59 -17.36
N VAL A 45 -38.87 -17.41 -16.72
CA VAL A 45 -39.00 -17.78 -15.30
C VAL A 45 -38.98 -16.56 -14.39
N PHE A 46 -38.07 -15.62 -14.65
CA PHE A 46 -37.99 -14.36 -13.90
C PHE A 46 -39.28 -13.53 -14.04
N ASN A 47 -39.78 -13.34 -15.26
CA ASN A 47 -41.00 -12.57 -15.50
C ASN A 47 -42.23 -13.21 -14.86
N ALA A 48 -42.34 -14.55 -14.92
CA ALA A 48 -43.42 -15.28 -14.27
C ALA A 48 -43.41 -15.06 -12.74
N GLN A 49 -42.24 -14.99 -12.11
CA GLN A 49 -42.11 -14.79 -10.67
C GLN A 49 -42.61 -13.40 -10.20
N PHE A 50 -42.47 -12.37 -11.04
CA PHE A 50 -42.86 -10.99 -10.73
C PHE A 50 -44.05 -10.50 -11.55
N GLN A 51 -44.82 -11.41 -12.14
CA GLN A 51 -45.99 -11.07 -12.94
C GLN A 51 -46.98 -10.23 -12.13
N GLY A 52 -47.45 -9.12 -12.71
CA GLY A 52 -48.35 -8.18 -12.05
C GLY A 52 -47.67 -7.06 -11.24
N HIS A 53 -46.34 -7.07 -11.10
CA HIS A 53 -45.60 -6.00 -10.43
C HIS A 53 -44.82 -5.12 -11.44
N LYS A 54 -45.38 -3.96 -11.79
CA LYS A 54 -44.81 -3.03 -12.79
C LYS A 54 -43.36 -2.62 -12.47
N ASP A 55 -43.03 -2.45 -11.19
CA ASP A 55 -41.69 -2.05 -10.72
C ASP A 55 -40.60 -3.10 -10.92
N PHE A 56 -40.97 -4.29 -11.43
CA PHE A 56 -40.07 -5.40 -11.74
C PHE A 56 -39.96 -5.70 -13.23
N GLY A 57 -40.61 -4.90 -14.09
CA GLY A 57 -40.43 -4.97 -15.53
C GLY A 57 -38.97 -4.72 -15.92
N ILE A 58 -38.36 -5.67 -16.64
CA ILE A 58 -37.01 -5.54 -17.18
C ILE A 58 -36.98 -6.00 -18.63
N GLU A 59 -36.30 -5.25 -19.49
CA GLU A 59 -36.05 -5.68 -20.86
C GLU A 59 -35.09 -6.88 -20.89
N TYR A 60 -35.30 -7.80 -21.84
CA TYR A 60 -34.44 -8.98 -22.03
C TYR A 60 -32.95 -8.62 -22.14
N LYS A 61 -32.62 -7.54 -22.86
CA LYS A 61 -31.25 -7.06 -23.02
C LYS A 61 -30.60 -6.66 -21.70
N SER A 62 -31.37 -5.97 -20.85
CA SER A 62 -30.94 -5.52 -19.52
C SER A 62 -30.84 -6.66 -18.52
N PHE A 63 -31.75 -7.64 -18.62
CA PHE A 63 -31.68 -8.90 -17.90
C PHE A 63 -30.39 -9.65 -18.25
N SER A 64 -30.17 -9.96 -19.53
CA SER A 64 -29.03 -10.74 -20.02
C SER A 64 -27.67 -10.16 -19.58
N ARG A 65 -27.53 -8.82 -19.56
CA ARG A 65 -26.33 -8.12 -19.07
C ARG A 65 -26.13 -8.22 -17.55
N SER A 66 -27.23 -8.24 -16.79
CA SER A 66 -27.20 -8.29 -15.33
C SER A 66 -26.97 -9.71 -14.81
N THR A 67 -27.49 -10.70 -15.53
CA THR A 67 -27.41 -12.12 -15.20
C THR A 67 -25.97 -12.58 -14.99
N ASP A 68 -25.07 -12.32 -15.93
CA ASP A 68 -23.67 -12.77 -15.82
C ASP A 68 -22.96 -12.18 -14.60
N LYS A 69 -23.27 -10.93 -14.24
CA LYS A 69 -22.69 -10.27 -13.06
C LYS A 69 -23.20 -10.85 -11.75
N ILE A 70 -24.50 -11.13 -11.69
CA ILE A 70 -25.16 -11.70 -10.52
C ILE A 70 -24.67 -13.14 -10.30
N ASP A 71 -24.63 -13.94 -11.35
CA ASP A 71 -24.18 -15.33 -11.32
C ASP A 71 -22.71 -15.40 -10.86
N ASN A 72 -21.84 -14.56 -11.41
CA ASN A 72 -20.44 -14.48 -10.98
C ASN A 72 -20.28 -14.08 -9.50
N ALA A 73 -21.17 -13.22 -8.97
CA ALA A 73 -21.12 -12.84 -7.57
C ALA A 73 -21.48 -14.02 -6.65
N PHE A 74 -22.49 -14.82 -6.99
CA PHE A 74 -22.84 -16.03 -6.24
C PHE A 74 -21.78 -17.13 -6.37
N ILE A 75 -21.19 -17.33 -7.56
CA ILE A 75 -20.07 -18.27 -7.76
C ILE A 75 -18.88 -17.86 -6.90
N GLN A 76 -18.57 -16.56 -6.81
CA GLN A 76 -17.52 -16.07 -5.92
C GLN A 76 -17.87 -16.29 -4.46
N TRP A 77 -19.12 -16.05 -4.06
CA TRP A 77 -19.61 -16.31 -2.70
C TRP A 77 -19.36 -17.78 -2.31
N ALA A 78 -19.78 -18.73 -3.14
CA ALA A 78 -19.62 -20.16 -2.90
C ALA A 78 -18.15 -20.63 -2.85
N LYS A 79 -17.23 -19.93 -3.52
CA LYS A 79 -15.78 -20.25 -3.51
C LYS A 79 -15.10 -19.92 -2.19
N PHE A 80 -15.63 -19.00 -1.39
CA PHE A 80 -15.09 -18.70 -0.07
C PHE A 80 -15.51 -19.81 0.90
N LYS A 81 -14.79 -20.94 0.89
CA LYS A 81 -14.97 -22.07 1.81
C LYS A 81 -14.34 -21.79 3.19
N ARG A 82 -14.82 -20.76 3.89
CA ARG A 82 -14.67 -20.65 5.35
C ARG A 82 -16.06 -20.80 5.95
N SER A 83 -16.24 -21.70 6.91
CA SER A 83 -17.54 -22.18 7.41
C SER A 83 -18.61 -21.10 7.58
N GLN A 84 -18.24 -19.91 8.05
CA GLN A 84 -19.17 -18.80 8.26
C GLN A 84 -19.81 -18.21 6.99
N SER A 85 -19.12 -18.19 5.84
CA SER A 85 -19.64 -17.54 4.62
C SER A 85 -20.60 -18.42 3.81
N GLN A 86 -20.57 -19.74 4.01
CA GLN A 86 -21.53 -20.66 3.40
C GLN A 86 -22.90 -20.54 4.09
N ASP A 87 -22.91 -20.52 5.42
CA ASP A 87 -24.11 -20.32 6.23
C ASP A 87 -24.80 -18.98 5.92
N ASP A 88 -24.01 -17.91 5.69
CA ASP A 88 -24.51 -16.60 5.28
C ASP A 88 -25.18 -16.64 3.89
N MET A 89 -24.61 -17.41 2.94
CA MET A 89 -25.17 -17.55 1.59
C MET A 89 -26.50 -18.30 1.63
N ASP A 90 -26.56 -19.41 2.36
CA ASP A 90 -27.79 -20.21 2.46
C ASP A 90 -28.88 -19.43 3.19
N THR A 91 -28.52 -18.70 4.25
CA THR A 91 -29.43 -17.76 4.93
C THR A 91 -29.95 -16.69 3.97
N TYR A 92 -29.08 -16.11 3.15
CA TYR A 92 -29.44 -15.11 2.16
C TYR A 92 -30.38 -15.68 1.07
N LEU A 93 -30.04 -16.83 0.49
CA LEU A 93 -30.83 -17.49 -0.54
C LEU A 93 -32.21 -17.91 -0.03
N ASN A 94 -32.29 -18.42 1.19
CA ASN A 94 -33.56 -18.78 1.83
C ASN A 94 -34.42 -17.54 2.08
N LYS A 95 -33.81 -16.46 2.60
CA LYS A 95 -34.55 -15.25 2.97
C LYS A 95 -35.09 -14.46 1.79
N PHE A 96 -34.31 -14.34 0.72
CA PHE A 96 -34.73 -13.64 -0.51
C PHE A 96 -35.26 -14.60 -1.57
N SER A 97 -35.69 -15.80 -1.17
CA SER A 97 -36.19 -16.83 -2.08
C SER A 97 -37.51 -16.44 -2.77
N PRO A 98 -37.83 -17.06 -3.93
CA PRO A 98 -39.14 -16.93 -4.56
C PRO A 98 -40.30 -17.31 -3.61
N LYS A 99 -40.08 -18.29 -2.72
CA LYS A 99 -41.08 -18.72 -1.73
C LYS A 99 -41.39 -17.60 -0.73
N THR A 100 -40.35 -16.96 -0.18
CA THR A 100 -40.51 -15.84 0.74
C THR A 100 -41.14 -14.63 0.05
N TRP A 101 -40.79 -14.36 -1.22
CA TRP A 101 -41.44 -13.31 -1.99
C TRP A 101 -42.96 -13.50 -2.09
N ARG A 102 -43.43 -14.72 -2.36
CA ARG A 102 -44.87 -15.00 -2.46
C ARG A 102 -45.60 -14.75 -1.14
N GLN A 103 -44.95 -15.03 -0.01
CA GLN A 103 -45.48 -14.86 1.35
C GLN A 103 -45.56 -13.39 1.80
N LEU A 104 -44.89 -12.45 1.12
CA LEU A 104 -45.02 -11.04 1.45
C LEU A 104 -46.44 -10.53 1.15
N SER A 105 -46.96 -9.71 2.06
CA SER A 105 -48.20 -8.98 1.85
C SER A 105 -48.09 -7.99 0.68
N ARG A 106 -49.22 -7.53 0.15
CA ARG A 106 -49.26 -6.58 -0.96
C ARG A 106 -48.50 -5.29 -0.62
N ALA A 107 -48.74 -4.72 0.56
CA ALA A 107 -48.06 -3.52 1.04
C ALA A 107 -46.54 -3.71 1.15
N GLU A 108 -46.08 -4.91 1.53
CA GLU A 108 -44.64 -5.19 1.59
C GLU A 108 -44.03 -5.27 0.20
N LYS A 109 -44.68 -5.94 -0.75
CA LYS A 109 -44.21 -6.04 -2.14
C LYS A 109 -44.07 -4.67 -2.79
N GLU A 110 -44.98 -3.73 -2.50
CA GLU A 110 -44.95 -2.34 -2.99
C GLU A 110 -43.75 -1.53 -2.46
N THR A 111 -43.10 -1.95 -1.37
CA THR A 111 -41.85 -1.32 -0.90
C THR A 111 -40.61 -1.75 -1.68
N HIS A 112 -40.72 -2.76 -2.54
CA HIS A 112 -39.61 -3.28 -3.32
C HIS A 112 -39.68 -2.80 -4.77
N GLN A 113 -38.52 -2.45 -5.33
CA GLN A 113 -38.36 -2.00 -6.72
C GLN A 113 -37.11 -2.63 -7.31
N LEU A 114 -37.16 -2.99 -8.61
CA LEU A 114 -36.04 -3.61 -9.32
C LEU A 114 -34.83 -2.68 -9.42
N GLN A 115 -35.09 -1.42 -9.75
CA GLN A 115 -34.12 -0.33 -9.76
C GLN A 115 -34.73 0.80 -8.94
N SER A 116 -34.11 1.12 -7.81
CA SER A 116 -34.53 2.29 -7.04
C SER A 116 -33.69 3.48 -7.49
N GLU A 117 -34.33 4.63 -7.69
CA GLU A 117 -33.69 5.88 -8.10
C GLU A 117 -34.23 7.04 -7.26
N ILE A 118 -33.33 7.89 -6.77
CA ILE A 118 -33.66 9.11 -6.03
C ILE A 118 -32.82 10.24 -6.62
N ASN A 119 -33.46 11.30 -7.12
CA ASN A 119 -32.80 12.48 -7.69
C ASN A 119 -31.76 12.15 -8.78
N GLY A 120 -32.11 11.27 -9.73
CA GLY A 120 -31.18 10.87 -10.80
C GLY A 120 -30.10 9.87 -10.37
N ARG A 121 -30.08 9.46 -9.09
CA ARG A 121 -29.08 8.54 -8.53
C ARG A 121 -29.73 7.21 -8.19
N LYS A 122 -29.15 6.14 -8.71
CA LYS A 122 -29.61 4.80 -8.40
C LYS A 122 -29.18 4.37 -6.98
N VAL A 123 -30.11 3.80 -6.21
CA VAL A 123 -29.99 3.49 -4.77
C VAL A 123 -30.40 2.05 -4.46
N GLN A 124 -30.16 1.62 -3.21
CA GLN A 124 -30.62 0.32 -2.71
C GLN A 124 -32.15 0.22 -2.69
N CYS A 125 -32.66 -0.99 -2.91
CA CYS A 125 -34.09 -1.28 -2.79
C CYS A 125 -34.58 -1.01 -1.35
N LYS A 126 -35.54 -0.10 -1.19
CA LYS A 126 -36.07 0.36 0.11
C LYS A 126 -36.57 -0.80 0.96
N GLY A 127 -37.41 -1.67 0.39
CA GLY A 127 -37.96 -2.84 1.10
C GLY A 127 -36.88 -3.82 1.58
N CYS A 128 -35.85 -4.08 0.77
CA CYS A 128 -34.74 -4.96 1.17
C CYS A 128 -33.91 -4.33 2.29
N PHE A 129 -33.67 -3.02 2.23
CA PHE A 129 -32.84 -2.32 3.20
C PHE A 129 -33.54 -2.16 4.56
N VAL A 130 -34.81 -1.73 4.57
CA VAL A 130 -35.56 -1.45 5.81
C VAL A 130 -35.65 -2.69 6.70
N LYS A 131 -35.94 -3.85 6.11
CA LYS A 131 -36.22 -5.08 6.87
C LYS A 131 -35.00 -5.96 7.08
N TYR A 132 -34.08 -5.99 6.12
CA TYR A 132 -33.04 -7.00 6.05
C TYR A 132 -31.67 -6.40 5.72
N ARG A 133 -31.34 -5.25 6.31
CA ARG A 133 -30.11 -4.49 6.03
C ARG A 133 -28.83 -5.34 6.06
N ALA A 134 -28.56 -6.03 7.18
CA ALA A 134 -27.32 -6.79 7.36
C ALA A 134 -27.16 -7.86 6.28
N LEU A 135 -28.25 -8.60 6.01
CA LEU A 135 -28.31 -9.59 4.94
C LEU A 135 -28.25 -8.96 3.53
N ALA A 136 -28.80 -7.77 3.34
CA ALA A 136 -28.79 -7.10 2.05
C ALA A 136 -27.39 -6.60 1.66
N GLU A 137 -26.59 -6.23 2.64
CA GLU A 137 -25.23 -5.73 2.45
C GLU A 137 -24.23 -6.84 2.09
N THR A 138 -24.45 -8.10 2.52
CA THR A 138 -23.52 -9.22 2.24
C THR A 138 -23.27 -9.41 0.75
N PHE A 139 -24.32 -9.49 -0.07
CA PHE A 139 -24.19 -9.59 -1.54
C PHE A 139 -23.50 -8.36 -2.15
N ASN A 140 -23.80 -7.15 -1.66
CA ASN A 140 -23.24 -5.91 -2.21
C ASN A 140 -21.71 -5.83 -2.04
N THR A 141 -21.17 -6.45 -0.98
CA THR A 141 -19.70 -6.53 -0.79
C THR A 141 -19.00 -7.37 -1.85
N LEU A 142 -19.68 -8.33 -2.47
CA LEU A 142 -19.10 -9.25 -3.46
C LEU A 142 -19.10 -8.67 -4.88
N VAL A 143 -20.09 -7.86 -5.23
CA VAL A 143 -20.14 -7.12 -6.52
C VAL A 143 -19.13 -5.94 -6.55
N SER A 144 -18.46 -5.66 -5.42
CA SER A 144 -17.81 -4.36 -5.10
C SER A 144 -16.42 -4.07 -5.68
N LYS A 145 -15.93 -4.84 -6.67
CA LYS A 145 -14.64 -4.48 -7.33
C LYS A 145 -14.74 -3.24 -8.23
N ASP A 146 -15.95 -2.84 -8.61
CA ASP A 146 -16.21 -1.64 -9.42
C ASP A 146 -16.50 -0.42 -8.51
N LEU A 147 -15.69 0.64 -8.67
CA LEU A 147 -15.76 1.88 -7.87
C LEU A 147 -17.13 2.58 -8.01
N THR A 148 -17.73 2.48 -9.19
CA THR A 148 -19.03 3.09 -9.55
C THR A 148 -20.18 2.43 -8.79
N ILE A 149 -20.14 1.09 -8.71
CA ILE A 149 -21.10 0.26 -7.97
C ILE A 149 -20.93 0.44 -6.45
N ARG A 150 -19.70 0.67 -5.98
CA ARG A 150 -19.43 1.01 -4.58
C ARG A 150 -20.04 2.34 -4.14
N THR A 151 -20.16 3.29 -5.06
CA THR A 151 -20.75 4.60 -4.82
C THR A 151 -22.28 4.51 -4.85
N PHE A 152 -22.82 3.69 -5.75
CA PHE A 152 -24.25 3.32 -5.81
C PHE A 152 -24.79 2.78 -4.48
N PHE A 153 -24.12 1.79 -3.88
CA PHE A 153 -24.62 1.14 -2.66
C PHE A 153 -24.41 1.96 -1.37
N LYS A 154 -23.71 3.10 -1.45
CA LYS A 154 -23.53 4.02 -0.31
C LYS A 154 -24.67 5.04 -0.18
N VAL A 155 -25.43 5.29 -1.24
CA VAL A 155 -26.52 6.28 -1.23
C VAL A 155 -27.77 5.62 -0.67
N ASN A 156 -28.13 5.98 0.57
CA ASN A 156 -29.23 5.40 1.32
C ASN A 156 -30.54 6.16 1.00
N PRO A 157 -31.64 5.46 0.65
CA PRO A 157 -32.95 6.07 0.47
C PRO A 157 -33.46 6.86 1.68
N LEU A 158 -33.16 6.40 2.90
CA LEU A 158 -33.70 6.96 4.13
C LEU A 158 -32.85 8.09 4.74
N LEU A 159 -31.61 8.29 4.27
CA LEU A 159 -30.77 9.38 4.77
C LEU A 159 -31.09 10.72 4.09
N ASN A 160 -31.80 10.72 2.96
CA ASN A 160 -32.10 11.93 2.20
C ASN A 160 -33.50 12.50 2.48
N GLU A 161 -34.42 11.73 3.06
CA GLU A 161 -35.72 12.23 3.49
C GLU A 161 -35.64 12.70 4.96
N LYS A 162 -35.30 13.99 5.12
CA LYS A 162 -35.46 14.80 6.34
C LYS A 162 -34.62 14.43 7.57
N LEU A 163 -33.33 14.75 7.59
CA LEU A 163 -32.68 15.30 8.79
C LEU A 163 -31.58 16.27 8.35
N ASN A 164 -31.97 17.53 8.14
CA ASN A 164 -31.06 18.63 7.81
C ASN A 164 -30.33 19.11 9.09
N HIS A 165 -29.77 18.20 9.88
CA HIS A 165 -28.87 18.58 10.96
C HIS A 165 -27.46 18.62 10.39
N LYS A 166 -26.84 19.79 10.46
CA LYS A 166 -25.45 19.94 10.02
C LYS A 166 -24.60 19.04 10.92
N GLU A 167 -23.54 18.45 10.39
CA GLU A 167 -22.59 17.63 11.18
C GLU A 167 -22.10 18.37 12.45
N GLN A 168 -22.13 19.70 12.41
CA GLN A 168 -21.85 20.59 13.53
C GLN A 168 -22.86 20.45 14.68
N ASP A 169 -24.14 20.22 14.40
CA ASP A 169 -25.21 20.10 15.40
C ASP A 169 -25.07 18.81 16.22
N PHE A 170 -24.76 17.68 15.55
CA PHE A 170 -24.48 16.42 16.23
C PHE A 170 -23.19 16.47 17.05
N LYS A 171 -22.15 17.14 16.55
CA LYS A 171 -20.91 17.37 17.32
C LYS A 171 -21.15 18.28 18.52
N ALA A 172 -22.02 19.29 18.39
CA ALA A 172 -22.40 20.18 19.48
C ALA A 172 -23.18 19.43 20.56
N ALA A 173 -24.21 18.66 20.17
CA ALA A 173 -24.99 17.82 21.08
C ALA A 173 -24.10 16.78 21.77
N GLY A 174 -23.23 16.09 21.02
CA GLY A 174 -22.28 15.13 21.59
C GLY A 174 -21.31 15.75 22.60
N ARG A 175 -20.81 16.97 22.34
CA ARG A 175 -19.97 17.72 23.30
C ARG A 175 -20.74 18.11 24.55
N GLN A 176 -22.01 18.52 24.42
CA GLN A 176 -22.85 18.86 25.57
C GLN A 176 -23.13 17.63 26.44
N TRP A 177 -23.46 16.50 25.83
CA TRP A 177 -23.71 15.24 26.54
C TRP A 177 -22.46 14.74 27.25
N TYR A 178 -21.32 14.75 26.56
CA TYR A 178 -20.04 14.39 27.18
C TYR A 178 -19.68 15.37 28.32
N GLY A 179 -19.86 16.67 28.11
CA GLY A 179 -19.58 17.68 29.14
C GLY A 179 -20.49 17.57 30.37
N HIS A 180 -21.73 17.13 30.20
CA HIS A 180 -22.62 16.83 31.31
C HIS A 180 -22.17 15.56 32.05
N GLY A 181 -21.96 14.46 31.32
CA GLY A 181 -21.50 13.19 31.90
C GLY A 181 -20.15 13.29 32.61
N ASN A 182 -19.19 14.02 32.02
CA ASN A 182 -17.87 14.24 32.63
C ASN A 182 -17.96 15.07 33.91
N ARG A 183 -18.83 16.10 33.96
CA ARG A 183 -19.03 16.88 35.19
C ARG A 183 -19.62 16.03 36.30
N THR A 184 -20.69 15.29 36.01
CA THR A 184 -21.31 14.38 36.99
C THR A 184 -20.33 13.33 37.49
N PHE A 185 -19.50 12.78 36.59
CA PHE A 185 -18.45 11.82 36.94
C PHE A 185 -17.35 12.47 37.81
N GLN A 186 -16.87 13.66 37.45
CA GLN A 186 -15.87 14.40 38.21
C GLN A 186 -16.34 14.73 39.63
N THR A 187 -17.58 15.20 39.77
CA THR A 187 -18.16 15.50 41.09
C THR A 187 -18.22 14.25 41.97
N ARG A 188 -18.47 13.07 41.38
CA ARG A 188 -18.64 11.83 42.13
C ARG A 188 -17.32 11.10 42.45
N TYR A 189 -16.33 11.21 41.57
CA TYR A 189 -15.11 10.40 41.63
C TYR A 189 -13.81 11.21 41.69
N GLY A 190 -13.90 12.54 41.75
CA GLY A 190 -12.74 13.46 41.86
C GLY A 190 -11.80 13.46 40.66
N THR A 191 -12.12 12.75 39.58
CA THR A 191 -11.28 12.57 38.38
C THR A 191 -12.11 12.72 37.12
N SER A 192 -11.47 13.10 36.00
CA SER A 192 -12.20 13.22 34.72
C SER A 192 -12.58 11.85 34.17
N LEU A 193 -13.74 11.78 33.53
CA LEU A 193 -14.20 10.59 32.80
C LEU A 193 -13.17 10.18 31.74
N ALA A 194 -12.53 11.15 31.06
CA ALA A 194 -11.43 10.87 30.13
C ALA A 194 -10.27 10.12 30.80
N SER A 195 -9.82 10.60 31.97
CA SER A 195 -8.71 9.99 32.70
C SER A 195 -9.06 8.59 33.21
N ALA A 196 -10.29 8.40 33.70
CA ALA A 196 -10.76 7.10 34.17
C ALA A 196 -10.85 6.07 33.02
N LEU A 197 -11.33 6.49 31.85
CA LEU A 197 -11.48 5.63 30.67
C LEU A 197 -10.15 5.12 30.10
N VAL A 198 -9.01 5.80 30.36
CA VAL A 198 -7.68 5.31 29.97
C VAL A 198 -7.32 4.01 30.70
N HIS A 199 -7.90 3.77 31.87
CA HIS A 199 -7.63 2.58 32.69
C HIS A 199 -8.64 1.44 32.46
N VAL A 200 -9.65 1.62 31.60
CA VAL A 200 -10.65 0.59 31.29
C VAL A 200 -10.19 -0.24 30.08
N PRO A 201 -9.84 -1.53 30.26
CA PRO A 201 -9.30 -2.37 29.19
C PRO A 201 -10.26 -2.53 28.01
N GLU A 202 -11.57 -2.70 28.25
CA GLU A 202 -12.55 -2.89 27.17
C GLU A 202 -12.71 -1.64 26.30
N VAL A 203 -12.46 -0.45 26.85
CA VAL A 203 -12.50 0.81 26.11
C VAL A 203 -11.30 0.90 25.16
N GLN A 204 -10.13 0.41 25.59
CA GLN A 204 -8.94 0.30 24.72
C GLN A 204 -9.14 -0.72 23.58
N GLU A 205 -9.96 -1.75 23.79
CA GLU A 205 -10.32 -2.75 22.77
C GLU A 205 -11.46 -2.31 21.84
N ALA A 206 -12.49 -1.63 22.37
CA ALA A 206 -13.69 -1.20 21.65
C ALA A 206 -13.49 0.09 20.84
N PHE A 207 -12.61 1.01 21.29
CA PHE A 207 -12.00 2.00 20.39
C PHE A 207 -10.91 1.32 19.55
N GLY A 208 -11.34 0.29 18.81
CA GLY A 208 -10.49 -0.50 17.94
C GLY A 208 -9.59 0.44 17.16
N ARG A 209 -8.28 0.24 17.32
CA ARG A 209 -7.19 0.94 16.63
C ARG A 209 -7.75 1.46 15.31
N GLN A 210 -7.99 2.78 15.19
CA GLN A 210 -8.48 3.39 13.94
C GLN A 210 -7.82 2.64 12.80
N THR A 211 -8.59 1.90 11.97
CA THR A 211 -8.07 0.88 11.04
C THR A 211 -6.64 1.24 10.67
N PRO A 212 -5.59 0.50 11.09
CA PRO A 212 -4.24 1.04 11.20
C PRO A 212 -3.75 1.76 9.93
N ILE A 213 -4.29 1.37 8.78
CA ILE A 213 -4.13 1.98 7.47
C ILE A 213 -4.60 3.45 7.39
N ARG A 214 -5.74 3.85 7.99
CA ARG A 214 -6.23 5.24 7.99
C ARG A 214 -5.40 6.15 8.91
N HIS A 215 -5.02 5.66 10.09
CA HIS A 215 -4.11 6.36 10.99
C HIS A 215 -2.73 6.50 10.34
N ASP A 216 -2.17 5.40 9.83
CA ASP A 216 -0.91 5.41 9.07
C ASP A 216 -0.98 6.35 7.87
N ARG A 217 -2.12 6.45 7.14
CA ARG A 217 -2.29 7.41 6.05
C ARG A 217 -2.25 8.85 6.53
N LYS A 218 -2.97 9.19 7.61
CA LYS A 218 -2.94 10.55 8.18
C LYS A 218 -1.53 10.91 8.64
N VAL A 219 -0.91 10.05 9.43
CA VAL A 219 0.46 10.26 9.93
C VAL A 219 1.46 10.32 8.78
N ALA A 220 1.35 9.46 7.77
CA ALA A 220 2.21 9.51 6.59
C ALA A 220 2.05 10.82 5.80
N THR A 221 0.84 11.38 5.70
CA THR A 221 0.61 12.69 5.08
C THR A 221 1.30 13.80 5.89
N THR A 222 1.15 13.80 7.22
CA THR A 222 1.82 14.78 8.10
C THR A 222 3.34 14.65 8.04
N VAL A 223 3.88 13.44 8.02
CA VAL A 223 5.33 13.16 7.94
C VAL A 223 5.90 13.51 6.57
N LYS A 224 5.13 13.33 5.49
CA LYS A 224 5.52 13.81 4.15
C LYS A 224 5.63 15.33 4.09
N GLY A 225 4.80 16.05 4.86
CA GLY A 225 4.90 17.51 5.01
C GLY A 225 6.07 17.97 5.88
N GLN A 226 6.69 17.09 6.67
CA GLN A 226 7.95 17.36 7.39
C GLN A 226 9.15 16.99 6.53
N GLN A 227 9.17 17.43 5.28
CA GLN A 227 10.35 17.30 4.44
C GLN A 227 11.39 18.27 4.96
N TRP A 228 12.50 17.74 5.49
CA TRP A 228 13.73 18.47 5.80
C TRP A 228 14.35 19.19 4.59
N GLN A 229 13.66 19.22 3.45
CA GLN A 229 14.14 19.68 2.15
C GLN A 229 13.50 21.00 1.71
N GLU A 230 12.48 21.50 2.42
CA GLU A 230 11.90 22.81 2.14
C GLU A 230 13.00 23.86 2.23
N ASP A 231 13.21 24.56 1.11
CA ASP A 231 14.14 25.68 0.91
C ASP A 231 15.59 25.44 1.35
N ASN A 232 16.07 24.19 1.35
CA ASN A 232 17.43 23.81 1.78
C ASN A 232 17.83 24.30 3.19
N ILE A 233 16.85 24.52 4.07
CA ILE A 233 17.08 25.02 5.44
C ILE A 233 18.03 24.10 6.23
N ASP A 234 17.92 22.78 6.05
CA ASP A 234 18.79 21.82 6.72
C ASP A 234 20.27 21.91 6.29
N VAL A 235 20.54 22.35 5.05
CA VAL A 235 21.91 22.61 4.55
C VAL A 235 22.49 23.81 5.28
N ILE A 236 21.71 24.89 5.42
CA ILE A 236 22.10 26.11 6.13
C ILE A 236 22.34 25.82 7.62
N VAL A 237 21.45 25.04 8.25
CA VAL A 237 21.61 24.64 9.65
C VAL A 237 22.86 23.77 9.84
N HIS A 238 23.09 22.78 8.98
CA HIS A 238 24.31 21.95 9.04
C HIS A 238 25.58 22.80 8.93
N GLN A 239 25.63 23.69 7.93
CA GLN A 239 26.68 24.69 7.75
C GLN A 239 26.92 25.55 9.01
N GLY A 240 25.85 26.16 9.54
CA GLY A 240 25.93 27.06 10.70
C GLY A 240 26.37 26.37 11.98
N THR A 241 26.04 25.09 12.16
CA THR A 241 26.46 24.32 13.34
C THR A 241 27.96 23.97 13.37
N ARG A 242 28.69 24.16 12.25
CA ARG A 242 30.12 23.84 12.11
C ARG A 242 30.48 22.41 12.53
N GLU A 243 29.53 21.50 12.44
CA GLU A 243 29.74 20.09 12.78
C GLU A 243 30.39 19.36 11.61
N SER A 244 31.28 18.41 11.89
CA SER A 244 31.86 17.57 10.84
C SER A 244 30.80 16.63 10.23
N ASP A 245 30.93 16.37 8.93
CA ASP A 245 30.04 15.44 8.19
C ASP A 245 29.87 14.09 8.89
N SER A 246 30.97 13.51 9.42
CA SER A 246 30.93 12.23 10.13
C SER A 246 30.08 12.30 11.39
N LYS A 247 30.25 13.35 12.20
CA LYS A 247 29.52 13.51 13.46
C LYS A 247 28.04 13.79 13.21
N TYR A 248 27.74 14.58 12.18
CA TYR A 248 26.37 14.76 11.68
C TYR A 248 25.74 13.42 11.27
N ASP A 249 26.43 12.61 10.46
CA ASP A 249 25.90 11.32 10.00
C ASP A 249 25.68 10.34 11.15
N GLU A 250 26.56 10.35 12.15
CA GLU A 250 26.38 9.58 13.39
C GLU A 250 25.11 9.98 14.13
N ARG A 251 24.92 11.28 14.38
CA ARG A 251 23.71 11.82 15.01
C ARG A 251 22.46 11.50 14.20
N ARG A 252 22.49 11.75 12.90
CA ARG A 252 21.40 11.46 11.95
C ARG A 252 20.98 10.00 12.02
N LEU A 253 21.94 9.09 12.01
CA LEU A 253 21.65 7.66 12.13
C LEU A 253 21.12 7.31 13.52
N ALA A 254 21.64 7.89 14.60
CA ALA A 254 21.15 7.65 15.96
C ALA A 254 19.68 8.09 16.14
N MET A 255 19.30 9.25 15.58
CA MET A 255 17.94 9.77 15.65
C MET A 255 16.96 8.89 14.89
N GLY A 256 17.23 8.61 13.61
CA GLY A 256 16.22 8.02 12.72
C GLY A 256 16.34 6.52 12.45
N PHE A 257 17.38 5.84 12.94
CA PHE A 257 17.60 4.41 12.69
C PHE A 257 17.78 3.61 13.98
N GLU A 258 17.44 2.32 13.93
CA GLU A 258 17.73 1.37 15.02
C GLU A 258 19.24 1.34 15.34
N THR A 259 19.64 0.90 16.53
CA THR A 259 21.07 0.83 16.90
C THR A 259 21.79 -0.26 16.09
N ARG A 260 23.13 -0.20 16.03
CA ARG A 260 23.94 -1.24 15.36
C ARG A 260 23.71 -2.61 15.98
N GLU A 261 23.54 -2.68 17.30
CA GLU A 261 23.30 -3.92 18.03
C GLU A 261 21.91 -4.51 17.72
N SER A 262 20.87 -3.69 17.72
CA SER A 262 19.53 -4.12 17.30
C SER A 262 19.53 -4.64 15.87
N ALA A 263 20.24 -3.97 14.96
CA ALA A 263 20.39 -4.43 13.57
C ALA A 263 21.12 -5.78 13.47
N LYS A 264 22.17 -6.00 14.29
CA LYS A 264 22.87 -7.30 14.40
C LYS A 264 21.93 -8.39 14.91
N LYS A 265 21.26 -8.16 16.04
CA LYS A 265 20.31 -9.10 16.66
C LYS A 265 19.22 -9.52 15.68
N ARG A 266 18.52 -8.55 15.07
CA ARG A 266 17.47 -8.81 14.08
C ARG A 266 17.99 -9.59 12.86
N THR A 267 19.23 -9.33 12.45
CA THR A 267 19.82 -10.04 11.31
C THR A 267 20.12 -11.49 11.66
N ARG A 268 20.68 -11.75 12.85
CA ARG A 268 20.92 -13.12 13.37
C ARG A 268 19.61 -13.90 13.52
N GLU A 269 18.61 -13.32 14.16
CA GLU A 269 17.28 -13.95 14.32
C GLU A 269 16.63 -14.29 12.99
N ARG A 270 16.75 -13.41 11.99
CA ARG A 270 16.23 -13.71 10.65
C ARG A 270 16.98 -14.87 10.00
N VAL A 271 18.31 -14.89 10.09
CA VAL A 271 19.12 -15.98 9.52
C VAL A 271 18.78 -17.31 10.17
N ALA A 272 18.66 -17.36 11.51
CA ALA A 272 18.20 -18.55 12.21
C ALA A 272 16.82 -19.03 11.73
N LYS A 273 15.84 -18.12 11.58
CA LYS A 273 14.53 -18.48 11.02
C LYS A 273 14.57 -18.94 9.56
N GLU A 274 15.51 -18.43 8.78
CA GLU A 274 15.74 -18.84 7.38
C GLU A 274 16.38 -20.23 7.32
N ASP A 275 17.29 -20.56 8.24
CA ASP A 275 17.97 -21.86 8.30
C ASP A 275 17.08 -22.96 8.92
N GLU A 276 16.21 -22.61 9.86
CA GLU A 276 15.17 -23.49 10.43
C GLU A 276 13.95 -23.66 9.51
N GLY A 277 13.94 -23.06 8.32
CA GLY A 277 12.83 -23.16 7.36
C GLY A 277 11.55 -22.40 7.75
N ARG A 278 11.52 -21.69 8.89
CA ARG A 278 10.36 -20.90 9.35
C ARG A 278 10.11 -19.64 8.51
N CYS A 279 11.11 -19.19 7.75
CA CYS A 279 11.00 -18.07 6.84
C CYS A 279 11.69 -18.37 5.51
N ARG A 280 11.07 -18.00 4.38
CA ARG A 280 11.72 -18.14 3.07
C ARG A 280 12.88 -17.16 2.95
N LYS A 281 14.05 -17.66 2.52
CA LYS A 281 15.18 -16.82 2.11
C LYS A 281 14.71 -15.85 1.02
N LYS A 282 15.04 -14.57 1.18
CA LYS A 282 14.63 -13.54 0.23
C LYS A 282 15.26 -13.84 -1.14
N ARG A 283 14.43 -14.18 -2.13
CA ARG A 283 14.85 -14.38 -3.52
C ARG A 283 15.41 -13.05 -4.07
N ARG A 284 16.70 -13.03 -4.38
CA ARG A 284 17.42 -11.83 -4.89
C ARG A 284 17.41 -11.77 -6.42
N LEU A 285 17.46 -12.94 -6.99
CA LEU A 285 17.10 -13.27 -8.36
C LEU A 285 15.57 -13.06 -8.49
N GLY A 286 15.10 -12.05 -9.22
CA GLY A 286 13.68 -11.93 -9.63
C GLY A 286 13.14 -13.16 -10.40
N LYS A 287 12.07 -13.03 -11.19
CA LYS A 287 11.73 -14.09 -12.16
C LYS A 287 12.87 -14.16 -13.17
N SER A 288 13.50 -15.32 -13.29
CA SER A 288 14.70 -15.53 -14.13
C SER A 288 14.46 -15.26 -15.60
N THR A 289 13.20 -15.38 -16.02
CA THR A 289 12.73 -15.10 -17.38
C THR A 289 12.67 -13.61 -17.75
N GLU A 290 12.97 -12.69 -16.82
CA GLU A 290 12.91 -11.23 -17.06
C GLU A 290 14.29 -10.56 -17.10
N TRP A 291 15.34 -11.36 -17.04
CA TRP A 291 16.73 -10.93 -17.15
C TRP A 291 17.08 -10.88 -18.63
N GLY A 292 17.88 -9.88 -19.02
CA GLY A 292 18.24 -9.65 -20.42
C GLY A 292 18.91 -10.87 -21.07
N THR A 293 19.16 -10.76 -22.36
CA THR A 293 19.86 -11.75 -23.21
C THR A 293 21.34 -11.85 -22.85
N TRP A 294 21.64 -12.23 -21.61
CA TRP A 294 23.01 -12.43 -21.13
C TRP A 294 23.40 -13.89 -21.28
N ASP A 295 24.65 -14.10 -21.67
CA ASP A 295 25.25 -15.42 -21.74
C ASP A 295 25.64 -15.89 -20.34
N TRP A 296 24.64 -16.43 -19.63
CA TRP A 296 24.83 -17.00 -18.31
C TRP A 296 25.79 -18.20 -18.32
N GLU A 297 25.87 -18.91 -19.45
CA GLU A 297 26.74 -20.08 -19.58
C GLU A 297 28.21 -19.67 -19.72
N ALA A 298 28.51 -18.63 -20.51
CA ALA A 298 29.85 -18.05 -20.56
C ALA A 298 30.29 -17.54 -19.17
N ILE A 299 29.39 -16.85 -18.45
CA ILE A 299 29.66 -16.41 -17.07
C ILE A 299 29.91 -17.61 -16.15
N ARG A 300 29.17 -18.70 -16.31
CA ARG A 300 29.38 -19.94 -15.55
C ARG A 300 30.77 -20.50 -15.75
N GLN A 301 31.17 -20.67 -17.01
CA GLN A 301 32.45 -21.26 -17.39
C GLN A 301 33.61 -20.43 -16.86
N GLU A 302 33.52 -19.10 -16.99
CA GLU A 302 34.52 -18.17 -16.48
C GLU A 302 34.61 -18.16 -14.95
N VAL A 303 33.47 -18.18 -14.24
CA VAL A 303 33.48 -18.28 -12.77
C VAL A 303 34.01 -19.64 -12.32
N THR A 304 33.76 -20.71 -13.07
CA THR A 304 34.24 -22.07 -12.74
C THR A 304 35.75 -22.21 -12.97
N SER A 305 36.32 -21.49 -13.94
CA SER A 305 37.76 -21.54 -14.24
C SER A 305 38.63 -20.72 -13.27
N TRP A 306 38.03 -19.89 -12.41
CA TRP A 306 38.79 -19.10 -11.45
C TRP A 306 39.43 -19.95 -10.35
N PRO A 307 40.66 -19.61 -9.92
CA PRO A 307 41.32 -20.29 -8.83
C PRO A 307 40.64 -20.03 -7.49
N ASP A 308 40.77 -21.00 -6.59
CA ASP A 308 40.33 -20.88 -5.20
C ASP A 308 41.05 -19.73 -4.50
N GLY A 309 40.32 -19.03 -3.64
CA GLY A 309 40.83 -17.87 -2.92
C GLY A 309 40.90 -16.58 -3.73
N LYS A 310 40.57 -16.58 -5.04
CA LYS A 310 40.53 -15.36 -5.86
C LYS A 310 39.67 -14.29 -5.20
N GLU A 311 40.21 -13.07 -5.15
CA GLU A 311 39.46 -11.91 -4.66
C GLU A 311 38.50 -11.43 -5.74
N VAL A 312 37.19 -11.49 -5.48
CA VAL A 312 36.16 -11.17 -6.47
C VAL A 312 35.33 -9.96 -6.02
N ASN A 313 35.33 -8.91 -6.85
CA ASN A 313 34.36 -7.82 -6.77
C ASN A 313 33.21 -8.07 -7.76
N TRP A 314 32.17 -8.75 -7.30
CA TRP A 314 31.01 -9.12 -8.11
C TRP A 314 30.31 -7.93 -8.79
N ARG A 315 30.39 -6.73 -8.22
CA ARG A 315 29.80 -5.54 -8.85
C ARG A 315 30.63 -5.08 -10.06
N ALA A 316 31.96 -5.04 -9.91
CA ALA A 316 32.85 -4.69 -11.02
C ALA A 316 32.73 -5.73 -12.14
N TYR A 317 32.72 -7.01 -11.78
CA TYR A 317 32.52 -8.10 -12.74
C TYR A 317 31.17 -7.99 -13.47
N ALA A 318 30.09 -7.60 -12.78
CA ALA A 318 28.81 -7.37 -13.43
C ALA A 318 28.78 -6.19 -14.40
N LEU A 319 29.60 -5.17 -14.17
CA LEU A 319 29.75 -4.05 -15.09
C LEU A 319 30.54 -4.46 -16.33
N ASP A 320 31.63 -5.21 -16.13
CA ASP A 320 32.45 -5.78 -17.20
C ASP A 320 31.64 -6.67 -18.16
N LYS A 321 30.81 -7.55 -17.61
CA LYS A 321 29.91 -8.43 -18.39
C LYS A 321 28.66 -7.73 -18.94
N GLY A 322 28.56 -6.41 -18.79
CA GLY A 322 27.45 -5.63 -19.35
C GLY A 322 26.09 -6.05 -18.78
N VAL A 323 25.99 -6.31 -17.48
CA VAL A 323 24.69 -6.64 -16.86
C VAL A 323 23.88 -5.36 -16.65
N HIS A 324 22.86 -5.21 -17.49
CA HIS A 324 21.98 -4.04 -17.53
C HIS A 324 20.58 -4.37 -16.97
N ASN A 325 19.75 -3.36 -16.77
CA ASN A 325 18.34 -3.52 -16.43
C ASN A 325 17.49 -3.48 -17.72
N LYS A 326 16.16 -3.63 -17.60
CA LYS A 326 15.23 -3.53 -18.75
C LYS A 326 15.28 -2.19 -19.50
N LYS A 327 15.90 -1.16 -18.90
CA LYS A 327 16.06 0.18 -19.48
C LYS A 327 17.45 0.37 -20.13
N GLY A 328 18.29 -0.66 -20.18
CA GLY A 328 19.64 -0.58 -20.71
C GLY A 328 20.66 0.10 -19.78
N GLU A 329 20.31 0.41 -18.53
CA GLU A 329 21.26 0.98 -17.56
C GLU A 329 21.92 -0.12 -16.72
N PRO A 330 23.14 0.08 -16.19
CA PRO A 330 23.78 -0.91 -15.32
C PRO A 330 22.88 -1.36 -14.16
N ALA A 331 22.73 -2.67 -14.01
CA ALA A 331 21.81 -3.22 -13.00
C ALA A 331 22.32 -2.92 -11.59
N LYS A 332 21.51 -2.21 -10.79
CA LYS A 332 21.84 -1.88 -9.38
C LYS A 332 22.10 -3.12 -8.51
N ASN A 333 21.50 -4.25 -8.87
CA ASN A 333 21.68 -5.56 -8.24
C ASN A 333 22.49 -6.55 -9.09
N GLY A 334 23.12 -6.10 -10.19
CA GLY A 334 23.84 -6.98 -11.14
C GLY A 334 24.88 -7.87 -10.49
N GLY A 335 25.70 -7.32 -9.59
CA GLY A 335 26.69 -8.13 -8.85
C GLY A 335 26.09 -9.15 -7.89
N GLN A 336 24.86 -8.96 -7.41
CA GLN A 336 24.16 -10.02 -6.66
C GLN A 336 23.60 -11.09 -7.58
N MET A 337 23.17 -10.72 -8.78
CA MET A 337 22.61 -11.66 -9.75
C MET A 337 23.68 -12.61 -10.29
N ILE A 338 24.82 -12.08 -10.74
CA ILE A 338 25.95 -12.92 -11.21
C ILE A 338 26.54 -13.77 -10.10
N ARG A 339 26.46 -13.32 -8.84
CA ARG A 339 26.85 -14.15 -7.71
C ARG A 339 25.81 -15.23 -7.42
N ASP A 340 24.52 -14.91 -7.36
CA ASP A 340 23.52 -15.87 -6.87
C ASP A 340 23.12 -16.90 -7.95
N TRP A 341 23.32 -16.60 -9.24
CA TRP A 341 22.96 -17.49 -10.35
C TRP A 341 23.81 -18.79 -10.39
N PRO A 342 25.16 -18.75 -10.33
CA PRO A 342 25.96 -19.99 -10.30
C PRO A 342 25.67 -20.87 -9.07
N ILE A 343 25.18 -20.31 -7.95
CA ILE A 343 24.73 -21.09 -6.79
C ILE A 343 23.51 -21.97 -7.14
N GLN A 344 22.63 -21.50 -8.03
CA GLN A 344 21.49 -22.30 -8.52
C GLN A 344 21.97 -23.48 -9.38
N GLU A 345 23.09 -23.28 -10.07
CA GLU A 345 23.76 -24.26 -10.93
C GLU A 345 24.80 -25.12 -10.19
N ALA A 346 24.73 -25.14 -8.85
CA ALA A 346 25.60 -25.91 -7.95
C ALA A 346 27.11 -25.57 -8.01
N VAL A 347 27.48 -24.36 -8.46
CA VAL A 347 28.85 -23.85 -8.37
C VAL A 347 29.15 -23.38 -6.95
N ASP A 348 30.24 -23.87 -6.34
CA ASP A 348 30.66 -23.40 -5.02
C ASP A 348 31.33 -22.02 -5.13
N ILE A 349 30.64 -21.00 -4.64
CA ILE A 349 31.12 -19.62 -4.59
C ILE A 349 31.86 -19.32 -3.28
N GLN A 350 31.76 -20.19 -2.27
CA GLN A 350 32.45 -20.01 -0.99
C GLN A 350 33.96 -20.16 -1.13
N ARG A 351 34.44 -20.79 -2.21
CA ARG A 351 35.87 -20.88 -2.54
C ARG A 351 36.53 -19.53 -2.82
N PHE A 352 35.77 -18.47 -3.15
CA PHE A 352 36.31 -17.14 -3.46
C PHE A 352 36.42 -16.25 -2.23
N ARG A 353 37.47 -15.43 -2.17
CA ARG A 353 37.55 -14.33 -1.20
C ARG A 353 36.77 -13.14 -1.76
N THR A 354 35.93 -12.51 -0.93
CA THR A 354 35.29 -11.26 -1.33
C THR A 354 36.05 -10.10 -0.69
N ALA A 355 36.48 -9.14 -1.51
CA ALA A 355 37.17 -7.94 -1.04
C ALA A 355 36.45 -7.30 0.16
N GLY A 356 37.13 -7.22 1.31
CA GLY A 356 36.60 -6.58 2.53
C GLY A 356 35.46 -7.32 3.25
N MET A 357 35.34 -8.65 3.13
CA MET A 357 34.47 -9.48 3.98
C MET A 357 35.25 -10.62 4.64
N SER A 358 35.32 -10.61 5.97
CA SER A 358 35.96 -11.67 6.77
C SER A 358 35.10 -12.93 6.93
N ASP A 359 33.81 -12.88 6.61
CA ASP A 359 32.93 -14.05 6.66
C ASP A 359 31.78 -13.92 5.65
N MET A 360 31.79 -14.76 4.62
CA MET A 360 30.76 -14.80 3.58
C MET A 360 29.38 -15.28 4.09
N LYS A 361 29.37 -16.01 5.22
CA LYS A 361 28.17 -16.66 5.78
C LYS A 361 27.21 -15.68 6.47
N THR A 362 27.69 -14.56 7.01
CA THR A 362 26.82 -13.64 7.75
C THR A 362 26.39 -12.45 6.88
N PRO A 363 25.08 -12.24 6.65
CA PRO A 363 24.61 -11.04 5.97
C PRO A 363 25.04 -9.80 6.74
N ARG A 364 25.65 -8.81 6.07
CA ARG A 364 25.98 -7.52 6.70
C ARG A 364 24.73 -6.92 7.37
N PRO A 365 24.74 -6.67 8.69
CA PRO A 365 23.60 -6.10 9.38
C PRO A 365 23.39 -4.66 8.92
N ARG A 366 22.26 -4.39 8.27
CA ARG A 366 21.87 -3.04 7.85
C ARG A 366 20.86 -2.49 8.84
N ARG A 367 21.11 -1.28 9.34
CA ARG A 367 20.18 -0.54 10.21
C ARG A 367 18.92 -0.18 9.43
N ARG A 368 17.75 -0.43 10.01
CA ARG A 368 16.45 0.02 9.49
C ARG A 368 16.06 1.37 10.09
N LYS A 369 15.26 2.15 9.35
CA LYS A 369 14.63 3.36 9.89
C LYS A 369 13.70 2.97 11.05
N LYS A 370 13.71 3.77 12.11
CA LYS A 370 12.76 3.64 13.23
C LYS A 370 11.35 3.86 12.70
N ARG A 371 10.40 3.10 13.24
CA ARG A 371 8.97 3.32 12.99
C ARG A 371 8.45 4.39 13.95
N ILE A 372 7.47 5.16 13.50
CA ILE A 372 6.77 6.10 14.38
C ILE A 372 5.95 5.27 15.37
N PRO A 373 6.00 5.58 16.68
CA PRO A 373 5.18 4.89 17.68
C PRO A 373 3.71 4.88 17.25
N ASN A 374 3.00 3.78 17.54
CA ASN A 374 1.59 3.61 17.21
C ASN A 374 1.26 3.61 15.70
N THR A 375 2.26 3.44 14.82
CA THR A 375 2.06 3.20 13.37
C THR A 375 2.55 1.82 12.96
N ILE A 376 1.93 1.24 11.93
CA ILE A 376 2.35 -0.08 11.42
C ILE A 376 3.42 0.07 10.33
N ASN A 377 3.19 0.98 9.38
CA ASN A 377 4.01 1.10 8.17
C ASN A 377 4.70 2.45 7.99
N VAL A 378 4.63 3.36 8.98
CA VAL A 378 5.23 4.69 8.87
C VAL A 378 6.60 4.73 9.58
N THR A 379 7.62 5.17 8.85
CA THR A 379 8.97 5.37 9.40
C THR A 379 9.20 6.83 9.75
N MET A 380 10.04 7.08 10.75
CA MET A 380 10.49 8.41 11.12
C MET A 380 11.08 9.13 9.90
N PRO A 381 10.76 10.41 9.68
CA PRO A 381 11.47 11.22 8.71
C PRO A 381 12.93 11.32 9.14
N THR A 382 13.84 11.16 8.19
CA THR A 382 15.28 11.16 8.42
C THR A 382 15.89 12.28 7.61
N PRO A 383 16.74 13.14 8.19
CA PRO A 383 17.50 14.13 7.44
C PRO A 383 18.31 13.50 6.29
N ARG A 384 18.66 14.32 5.29
CA ARG A 384 19.47 13.88 4.14
C ARG A 384 20.90 13.54 4.61
N PRO A 385 21.60 12.58 3.98
CA PRO A 385 22.99 12.28 4.33
C PRO A 385 23.91 13.47 4.01
N ALA A 386 25.04 13.58 4.72
CA ALA A 386 25.98 14.69 4.55
C ALA A 386 26.48 14.85 3.11
N LYS A 387 26.64 13.72 2.40
CA LYS A 387 27.00 13.72 0.96
C LYS A 387 25.96 14.43 0.08
N GLU A 388 24.67 14.29 0.39
CA GLU A 388 23.62 15.00 -0.35
C GLU A 388 23.54 16.47 0.06
N MET A 389 23.80 16.80 1.34
CA MET A 389 23.93 18.20 1.78
C MET A 389 25.07 18.91 1.05
N ARG A 390 26.23 18.27 0.89
CA ARG A 390 27.36 18.82 0.13
C ARG A 390 27.02 19.12 -1.33
N LYS A 391 26.35 18.19 -2.01
CA LYS A 391 25.89 18.44 -3.38
C LYS A 391 24.90 19.60 -3.47
N SER A 392 24.01 19.70 -2.48
CA SER A 392 23.04 20.79 -2.43
C SER A 392 23.73 22.13 -2.18
N LEU A 393 24.73 22.13 -1.29
CA LEU A 393 25.58 23.27 -1.00
C LEU A 393 26.38 23.72 -2.23
N GLU A 394 26.98 22.79 -2.98
CA GLU A 394 27.68 23.07 -4.25
C GLU A 394 26.76 23.83 -5.21
N VAL A 395 25.51 23.36 -5.38
CA VAL A 395 24.51 24.03 -6.23
C VAL A 395 24.11 25.40 -5.68
N MET A 396 23.90 25.54 -4.36
CA MET A 396 23.55 26.83 -3.75
C MET A 396 24.67 27.87 -3.88
N ILE A 397 25.92 27.42 -3.85
CA ILE A 397 27.10 28.24 -4.11
C ILE A 397 27.11 28.70 -5.57
N GLU A 398 26.91 27.77 -6.51
CA GLU A 398 26.90 28.06 -7.95
C GLU A 398 25.78 29.04 -8.32
N ASN A 399 24.62 28.91 -7.67
CA ASN A 399 23.46 29.80 -7.88
C ASN A 399 23.63 31.17 -7.21
N GLY A 400 24.64 31.36 -6.34
CA GLY A 400 24.82 32.59 -5.59
C GLY A 400 23.93 32.73 -4.35
N ASP A 401 23.17 31.69 -3.98
CA ASP A 401 22.31 31.68 -2.78
C ASP A 401 23.14 31.76 -1.48
N ILE A 402 24.37 31.23 -1.52
CA ILE A 402 25.34 31.30 -0.43
C ILE A 402 26.56 32.07 -0.93
N PRO A 403 26.79 33.31 -0.48
CA PRO A 403 27.99 34.04 -0.85
C PRO A 403 29.22 33.36 -0.22
N ILE A 404 30.27 33.11 -1.01
CA ILE A 404 31.59 32.68 -0.50
C ILE A 404 32.53 33.89 -0.37
N GLY A 405 32.05 35.09 -0.70
CA GLY A 405 32.89 36.28 -0.82
C GLY A 405 33.74 36.27 -2.09
N GLU A 406 34.29 37.43 -2.41
CA GLU A 406 35.12 37.66 -3.58
C GLU A 406 36.55 37.19 -3.32
N MET A 407 37.22 36.72 -4.37
CA MET A 407 38.62 36.30 -4.26
C MET A 407 39.50 37.54 -4.19
N ILE A 408 40.32 37.62 -3.14
CA ILE A 408 41.18 38.76 -2.84
C ILE A 408 42.60 38.26 -2.61
N VAL A 409 43.53 38.89 -3.33
CA VAL A 409 45.00 38.70 -3.24
C VAL A 409 45.42 37.24 -3.51
N PRO A 410 45.62 36.85 -4.78
CA PRO A 410 46.29 35.61 -5.10
C PRO A 410 47.76 35.65 -4.65
N LYS A 411 48.20 34.62 -3.93
CA LYS A 411 49.61 34.38 -3.58
C LYS A 411 50.05 33.03 -4.10
N GLU A 412 51.20 32.99 -4.75
CA GLU A 412 51.78 31.75 -5.24
C GLU A 412 52.59 31.07 -4.13
N PHE A 413 52.37 29.77 -3.93
CA PHE A 413 53.12 28.93 -3.02
C PHE A 413 53.74 27.77 -3.79
N GLN A 414 54.93 27.37 -3.38
CA GLN A 414 55.61 26.20 -3.93
C GLN A 414 55.45 25.01 -2.98
N LYS A 415 54.99 23.88 -3.49
CA LYS A 415 54.97 22.60 -2.76
C LYS A 415 55.82 21.58 -3.49
N MET A 416 56.75 20.97 -2.76
CA MET A 416 57.44 19.79 -3.25
C MET A 416 56.51 18.58 -3.16
N VAL A 417 56.25 17.96 -4.31
CA VAL A 417 55.44 16.75 -4.44
C VAL A 417 56.34 15.63 -4.95
N PHE A 418 56.36 14.52 -4.21
CA PHE A 418 57.09 13.34 -4.64
C PHE A 418 56.32 12.60 -5.72
N ASN A 419 56.91 12.47 -6.92
CA ASN A 419 56.31 11.74 -8.02
C ASN A 419 56.69 10.24 -7.91
N LYS A 420 55.70 9.38 -7.68
CA LYS A 420 55.91 7.95 -7.47
C LYS A 420 56.34 7.20 -8.75
N GLU A 421 56.06 7.75 -9.93
CA GLU A 421 56.40 7.12 -11.21
C GLU A 421 57.88 7.34 -11.58
N ASN A 422 58.41 8.52 -11.25
CA ASN A 422 59.75 8.94 -11.65
C ASN A 422 60.76 9.00 -10.48
N GLY A 423 60.29 8.77 -9.24
CA GLY A 423 61.14 8.75 -8.04
C GLY A 423 61.76 10.10 -7.65
N SER A 424 61.34 11.20 -8.27
CA SER A 424 61.89 12.54 -8.07
C SER A 424 60.93 13.47 -7.32
N PHE A 425 61.48 14.53 -6.72
CA PHE A 425 60.70 15.62 -6.14
C PHE A 425 60.44 16.68 -7.20
N GLU A 426 59.17 16.94 -7.48
CA GLU A 426 58.73 18.02 -8.36
C GLU A 426 58.24 19.20 -7.52
N VAL A 427 58.74 20.41 -7.81
CA VAL A 427 58.20 21.65 -7.23
C VAL A 427 56.97 22.04 -8.05
N LYS A 428 55.78 21.92 -7.45
CA LYS A 428 54.54 22.41 -8.05
C LYS A 428 54.15 23.74 -7.43
N THR A 429 54.07 24.77 -8.25
CA THR A 429 53.51 26.08 -7.87
C THR A 429 52.00 25.97 -7.86
N PHE A 430 51.37 26.43 -6.78
CA PHE A 430 49.92 26.54 -6.68
C PHE A 430 49.55 27.90 -6.09
N THR A 431 48.52 28.51 -6.66
CA THR A 431 48.02 29.80 -6.20
C THR A 431 47.01 29.56 -5.08
N VAL A 432 47.21 30.25 -3.96
CA VAL A 432 46.27 30.30 -2.85
C VAL A 432 45.70 31.70 -2.80
N GLU A 433 44.38 31.79 -2.81
CA GLU A 433 43.66 33.05 -2.78
C GLU A 433 42.83 33.13 -1.49
N GLY A 434 42.84 34.30 -0.85
CA GLY A 434 41.91 34.58 0.24
C GLY A 434 40.53 34.91 -0.32
N ARG A 435 39.47 34.71 0.47
CA ARG A 435 38.14 35.22 0.13
C ARG A 435 37.69 36.24 1.16
N LYS A 436 37.17 37.38 0.70
CA LYS A 436 36.63 38.44 1.57
C LYS A 436 35.15 38.65 1.23
N PHE A 437 34.32 38.72 2.26
CA PHE A 437 32.96 39.19 2.10
C PHE A 437 32.97 40.71 1.88
N PRO A 438 32.35 41.23 0.81
CA PRO A 438 32.18 42.67 0.66
C PRO A 438 31.39 43.19 1.87
N LEU A 439 31.90 44.27 2.46
CA LEU A 439 31.24 45.01 3.52
C LEU A 439 30.48 46.13 2.81
N ASP A 440 29.27 45.84 2.35
CA ASP A 440 28.34 46.92 1.98
C ASP A 440 27.84 47.63 3.25
#